data_AF-A0A1V2LR69-F1
#
_entry.id   AF-A0A1V2LR69-F1
#
_cell.length_a   1.000
_cell.length_b   1.000
_cell.length_c   1.000
_cell.angle_alpha   90.00
_cell.angle_beta   90.00
_cell.angle_gamma   90.00
#
_symmetry.space_group_name_H-M   'P 1'
#
loop_
_entity.id
_entity.type
_entity.pdbx_description
1 polymer ?
#
loop_
_entity_poly.entity_id
_entity_poly.type
_entity_poly.pdbx_seq_one_letter_code
_entity_poly.pdbx_strand_id
1 'polypeptide(L)'
;MDPTMAASAAQPLSLVSDELARDSDVTVSTGVTPQAEYKGFAAHVVSGVFLAIWIAWSILPENVLHALGVYYYPSRWWALAIPAYALVVLAYLYVGVFSYNTEVLTLPVCDNRNIVDHTGVVITELQDVKHVEDVLKYTHRSTSGIYDLPIGVVDQILG
;
A
#
# COMPACT_ATOMS: atom_id res chain seq x y z
N MET A 1 -29.51 24.95 -45.88
CA MET A 1 -28.96 25.26 -44.55
C MET A 1 -29.29 24.07 -43.67
N ASP A 2 -28.41 23.08 -43.65
CA ASP A 2 -28.69 21.78 -43.02
C ASP A 2 -28.47 21.83 -41.50
N PRO A 3 -29.46 21.42 -40.69
CA PRO A 3 -29.38 21.43 -39.22
C PRO A 3 -28.55 20.28 -38.64
N THR A 4 -27.98 19.40 -39.48
CA THR A 4 -27.29 18.17 -39.05
C THR A 4 -25.85 18.37 -38.58
N MET A 5 -25.21 19.50 -38.86
CA MET A 5 -23.83 19.78 -38.39
C MET A 5 -23.75 20.34 -36.95
N ALA A 6 -24.86 20.82 -36.37
CA ALA A 6 -24.85 21.42 -35.03
C ALA A 6 -24.91 20.40 -33.89
N ALA A 7 -25.36 19.16 -34.14
CA ALA A 7 -25.51 18.13 -33.12
C ALA A 7 -24.20 17.37 -32.80
N SER A 8 -23.20 17.42 -33.68
CA SER A 8 -21.95 16.64 -33.55
C SER A 8 -20.91 17.30 -32.64
N ALA A 9 -20.95 18.62 -32.45
CA ALA A 9 -19.94 19.36 -31.69
C ALA A 9 -20.15 19.34 -30.17
N ALA A 10 -21.35 18.97 -29.69
CA ALA A 10 -21.70 19.01 -28.26
C ALA A 10 -21.46 17.67 -27.52
N GLN A 11 -21.16 16.59 -28.23
CA GLN A 11 -21.08 15.24 -27.66
C GLN A 11 -19.72 14.73 -27.13
N PRO A 12 -18.57 15.44 -27.13
CA PRO A 12 -17.35 14.86 -26.55
C PRO A 12 -17.19 15.18 -25.07
N LEU A 13 -17.59 16.37 -24.60
CA LEU A 13 -17.15 16.88 -23.31
C LEU A 13 -17.95 16.30 -22.13
N SER A 14 -19.26 16.07 -22.28
CA SER A 14 -20.05 15.43 -21.23
C SER A 14 -19.70 13.94 -21.08
N LEU A 15 -19.42 13.25 -22.19
CA LEU A 15 -19.00 11.84 -22.16
C LEU A 15 -17.62 11.68 -21.53
N VAL A 16 -16.69 12.57 -21.87
CA VAL A 16 -15.35 12.63 -21.27
C VAL A 16 -15.43 13.00 -19.79
N SER A 17 -16.28 13.96 -19.40
CA SER A 17 -16.50 14.29 -17.98
C SER A 17 -17.13 13.14 -17.20
N ASP A 18 -18.05 12.37 -17.79
CA ASP A 18 -18.63 11.18 -17.15
C ASP A 18 -17.61 10.02 -17.04
N GLU A 19 -16.73 9.88 -18.03
CA GLU A 19 -15.61 8.91 -17.99
C GLU A 19 -14.59 9.29 -16.92
N LEU A 20 -14.17 10.57 -16.86
CA LEU A 20 -13.29 11.07 -15.81
C LEU A 20 -13.96 11.04 -14.43
N ALA A 21 -15.25 11.31 -14.32
CA ALA A 21 -15.99 11.20 -13.07
C ALA A 21 -16.03 9.75 -12.58
N ARG A 22 -16.16 8.78 -13.49
CA ARG A 22 -16.10 7.35 -13.16
C ARG A 22 -14.69 6.87 -12.79
N ASP A 23 -13.65 7.38 -13.43
CA ASP A 23 -12.26 7.04 -13.11
C ASP A 23 -11.75 7.73 -11.84
N SER A 24 -12.30 8.91 -11.50
CA SER A 24 -11.95 9.66 -10.28
C SER A 24 -12.78 9.28 -9.06
N ASP A 25 -13.94 8.65 -9.24
CA ASP A 25 -14.72 8.10 -8.13
C ASP A 25 -14.03 6.84 -7.61
N VAL A 26 -13.06 7.08 -6.71
CA VAL A 26 -12.35 6.09 -5.88
C VAL A 26 -13.27 5.21 -5.02
N THR A 27 -14.59 5.49 -5.02
CA THR A 27 -15.64 4.69 -4.39
C THR A 27 -16.41 3.79 -5.36
N VAL A 28 -16.32 3.99 -6.69
CA VAL A 28 -16.74 2.95 -7.64
C VAL A 28 -15.67 1.88 -7.61
N SER A 29 -15.85 0.94 -6.70
CA SER A 29 -15.14 -0.33 -6.66
C SER A 29 -15.38 -1.11 -7.97
N THR A 30 -14.74 -0.68 -9.06
CA THR A 30 -14.76 -1.32 -10.37
C THR A 30 -13.90 -2.58 -10.43
N GLY A 31 -13.30 -2.99 -9.30
CA GLY A 31 -12.45 -4.18 -9.20
C GLY A 31 -12.98 -5.29 -8.27
N VAL A 32 -14.03 -5.06 -7.50
CA VAL A 32 -14.60 -6.11 -6.64
C VAL A 32 -15.67 -6.83 -7.45
N THR A 33 -15.33 -7.98 -8.01
CA THR A 33 -16.35 -8.90 -8.50
C THR A 33 -17.42 -9.05 -7.40
N PRO A 34 -18.74 -8.96 -7.69
CA PRO A 34 -19.80 -9.17 -6.70
C PRO A 34 -19.70 -10.52 -5.96
N GLN A 35 -18.82 -11.38 -6.45
CA GLN A 35 -18.53 -12.69 -5.93
C GLN A 35 -17.51 -12.70 -4.78
N ALA A 36 -16.68 -11.66 -4.63
CA ALA A 36 -15.61 -11.64 -3.63
C ALA A 36 -16.16 -11.48 -2.20
N GLU A 37 -17.21 -10.70 -2.01
CA GLU A 37 -17.79 -10.40 -0.70
C GLU A 37 -18.33 -11.65 0.00
N TYR A 38 -19.19 -12.42 -0.70
CA TYR A 38 -19.76 -13.63 -0.11
C TYR A 38 -18.72 -14.75 0.04
N LYS A 39 -17.69 -14.81 -0.83
CA LYS A 39 -16.58 -15.76 -0.69
C LYS A 39 -15.77 -15.48 0.58
N GLY A 40 -15.48 -14.21 0.86
CA GLY A 40 -14.80 -13.79 2.09
C GLY A 40 -15.62 -14.13 3.33
N PHE A 41 -16.93 -13.84 3.32
CA PHE A 41 -17.83 -14.19 4.41
C PHE A 41 -17.91 -15.72 4.64
N ALA A 42 -18.12 -16.50 3.57
CA ALA A 42 -18.16 -17.95 3.66
C ALA A 42 -16.84 -18.52 4.19
N ALA A 43 -15.70 -18.04 3.69
CA ALA A 43 -14.37 -18.44 4.17
C ALA A 43 -14.16 -18.08 5.64
N HIS A 44 -14.64 -16.92 6.10
CA HIS A 44 -14.56 -16.51 7.51
C HIS A 44 -15.36 -17.45 8.42
N VAL A 45 -16.62 -17.74 8.06
CA VAL A 45 -17.47 -18.66 8.84
C VAL A 45 -16.87 -20.06 8.87
N VAL A 46 -16.44 -20.58 7.72
CA VAL A 46 -15.82 -21.90 7.60
C VAL A 46 -14.53 -21.97 8.42
N SER A 47 -13.64 -20.97 8.28
CA SER A 47 -12.41 -20.87 9.07
C SER A 47 -12.67 -20.80 10.57
N GLY A 48 -13.67 -20.02 11.01
CA GLY A 48 -14.07 -19.92 12.41
C GLY A 48 -14.58 -21.24 12.98
N VAL A 49 -15.42 -21.97 12.22
CA VAL A 49 -15.90 -23.30 12.62
C VAL A 49 -14.75 -24.30 12.69
N PHE A 50 -13.87 -24.33 11.68
CA PHE A 50 -12.68 -25.19 11.71
C PHE A 50 -11.76 -24.87 12.89
N LEU A 51 -11.54 -23.59 13.18
CA LEU A 51 -10.74 -23.16 14.32
C LEU A 51 -11.38 -23.58 15.66
N ALA A 52 -12.69 -23.44 15.80
CA ALA A 52 -13.41 -23.87 16.99
C ALA A 52 -13.29 -25.39 17.20
N ILE A 53 -13.43 -26.18 16.14
CA ILE A 53 -13.25 -27.64 16.17
C ILE A 53 -11.80 -27.99 16.52
N TRP A 54 -10.82 -27.29 15.94
CA TRP A 54 -9.40 -27.48 16.23
C TRP A 54 -9.06 -27.18 17.69
N ILE A 55 -9.54 -26.07 18.23
CA ILE A 55 -9.36 -25.69 19.64
C ILE A 55 -10.03 -26.72 20.55
N ALA A 56 -11.28 -27.10 20.26
CA ALA A 56 -11.99 -28.13 21.01
C ALA A 56 -11.19 -29.45 21.03
N TRP A 57 -10.72 -29.91 19.88
CA TRP A 57 -9.88 -31.11 19.78
C TRP A 57 -8.58 -30.99 20.57
N SER A 58 -7.92 -29.83 20.55
CA SER A 58 -6.65 -29.62 21.25
C SER A 58 -6.77 -29.63 22.78
N ILE A 59 -7.91 -29.19 23.33
CA ILE A 59 -8.12 -29.04 24.77
C ILE A 59 -8.83 -30.27 25.37
N LEU A 60 -9.65 -31.00 24.58
CA LEU A 60 -10.44 -32.12 25.10
C LEU A 60 -9.56 -33.30 25.59
N PRO A 61 -9.88 -33.87 26.76
CA PRO A 61 -9.18 -35.05 27.28
C PRO A 61 -9.57 -36.33 26.51
N GLU A 62 -8.68 -37.32 26.51
CA GLU A 62 -8.78 -38.53 25.65
C GLU A 62 -10.07 -39.34 25.88
N ASN A 63 -10.57 -39.35 27.11
CA ASN A 63 -11.82 -40.01 27.49
C ASN A 63 -13.04 -39.45 26.73
N VAL A 64 -13.09 -38.14 26.50
CA VAL A 64 -14.20 -37.52 25.75
C VAL A 64 -14.07 -37.79 24.26
N LEU A 65 -12.85 -37.86 23.73
CA LEU A 65 -12.58 -38.18 22.33
C LEU A 65 -12.95 -39.63 21.99
N HIS A 66 -12.63 -40.57 22.88
CA HIS A 66 -13.03 -41.97 22.76
C HIS A 66 -14.55 -42.14 22.87
N ALA A 67 -15.22 -41.37 23.74
CA ALA A 67 -16.68 -41.34 23.82
C ALA A 67 -17.33 -40.80 22.52
N LEU A 68 -16.64 -39.90 21.80
CA LEU A 68 -17.04 -39.41 20.48
C LEU A 68 -16.80 -40.41 19.34
N GLY A 69 -16.14 -41.54 19.62
CA GLY A 69 -15.79 -42.57 18.63
C GLY A 69 -14.51 -42.32 17.84
N VAL A 70 -13.67 -41.35 18.25
CA VAL A 70 -12.42 -41.02 17.57
C VAL A 70 -11.25 -41.72 18.26
N TYR A 71 -10.82 -42.86 17.70
CA TYR A 71 -9.75 -43.69 18.27
C TYR A 71 -8.38 -43.50 17.60
N TYR A 72 -8.33 -42.88 16.42
CA TYR A 72 -7.09 -42.72 15.66
C TYR A 72 -6.88 -41.26 15.29
N TYR A 73 -5.93 -40.61 15.96
CA TYR A 73 -5.50 -39.25 15.66
C TYR A 73 -3.98 -39.13 15.82
N PRO A 74 -3.30 -38.29 15.01
CA PRO A 74 -1.86 -38.06 15.15
C PRO A 74 -1.53 -37.43 16.51
N SER A 75 -0.27 -37.56 16.96
CA SER A 75 0.15 -37.10 18.29
C SER A 75 -0.35 -35.68 18.63
N ARG A 76 -0.79 -35.46 19.88
CA ARG A 76 -1.34 -34.16 20.34
C ARG A 76 -0.38 -32.99 20.17
N TRP A 77 0.91 -33.26 20.00
CA TRP A 77 1.95 -32.25 19.82
C TRP A 77 1.76 -31.36 18.58
N TRP A 78 1.02 -31.83 17.58
CA TRP A 78 0.62 -31.02 16.41
C TRP A 78 -0.22 -29.80 16.79
N ALA A 79 -1.01 -29.87 17.87
CA ALA A 79 -1.76 -28.73 18.38
C ALA A 79 -0.84 -27.57 18.81
N LEU A 80 0.40 -27.86 19.22
CA LEU A 80 1.41 -26.88 19.60
C LEU A 80 2.33 -26.51 18.42
N ALA A 81 2.73 -27.51 17.62
CA ALA A 81 3.68 -27.31 16.53
C ALA A 81 3.16 -26.33 15.46
N ILE A 82 1.88 -26.43 15.09
CA ILE A 82 1.26 -25.56 14.08
C ILE A 82 1.26 -24.09 14.50
N PRO A 83 0.71 -23.69 15.67
CA PRO A 83 0.74 -22.28 16.08
C PRO A 83 2.16 -21.78 16.33
N ALA A 84 3.05 -22.60 16.89
CA ALA A 84 4.46 -22.20 17.07
C ALA A 84 5.15 -21.90 15.73
N TYR A 85 4.97 -22.77 14.73
CA TYR A 85 5.55 -22.55 13.41
C TYR A 85 4.93 -21.33 12.71
N ALA A 86 3.62 -21.12 12.83
CA ALA A 86 2.95 -19.94 12.28
C ALA A 86 3.52 -18.63 12.86
N LEU A 87 3.81 -18.58 14.16
CA LEU A 87 4.44 -17.42 14.79
C LEU A 87 5.87 -17.19 14.30
N VAL A 88 6.66 -18.25 14.12
CA VAL A 88 8.02 -18.14 13.57
C VAL A 88 8.00 -17.65 12.12
N VAL A 89 7.10 -18.18 11.29
CA VAL A 89 6.92 -17.71 9.90
C VAL A 89 6.47 -16.25 9.88
N LEU A 90 5.53 -15.85 10.75
CA LEU A 90 5.09 -14.46 10.85
C LEU A 90 6.23 -13.52 11.24
N ALA A 91 7.06 -13.90 12.22
CA ALA A 91 8.24 -13.13 12.61
C ALA A 91 9.25 -13.02 11.45
N TYR A 92 9.49 -14.11 10.73
CA TYR A 92 10.38 -14.11 9.57
C TYR A 92 9.87 -13.21 8.44
N LEU A 93 8.58 -13.27 8.14
CA LEU A 93 7.94 -12.39 7.15
C LEU A 93 8.01 -10.93 7.59
N TYR A 94 7.76 -10.63 8.86
CA TYR A 94 7.85 -9.27 9.39
C TYR A 94 9.25 -8.70 9.22
N VAL A 95 10.29 -9.44 9.64
CA VAL A 95 11.69 -9.03 9.47
C VAL A 95 12.04 -8.92 7.99
N GLY A 96 11.64 -9.88 7.16
CA GLY A 96 11.92 -9.86 5.71
C GLY A 96 11.31 -8.65 5.01
N VAL A 97 10.05 -8.34 5.29
CA VAL A 97 9.38 -7.15 4.75
C VAL A 97 10.04 -5.88 5.29
N PHE A 98 10.37 -5.81 6.58
CA PHE A 98 11.07 -4.66 7.17
C PHE A 98 12.42 -4.42 6.49
N SER A 99 13.25 -5.46 6.34
CA SER A 99 14.54 -5.38 5.65
C SER A 99 14.36 -4.95 4.19
N TYR A 100 13.39 -5.53 3.48
CA TYR A 100 13.11 -5.16 2.09
C TYR A 100 12.70 -3.69 1.95
N ASN A 101 11.81 -3.19 2.83
CA ASN A 101 11.43 -1.78 2.83
C ASN A 101 12.65 -0.87 3.10
N THR A 102 13.54 -1.29 4.02
CA THR A 102 14.72 -0.52 4.42
C THR A 102 15.81 -0.47 3.35
N GLU A 103 16.00 -1.55 2.59
CA GLU A 103 17.08 -1.65 1.60
C GLU A 103 16.68 -1.26 0.18
N VAL A 104 15.42 -1.49 -0.20
CA VAL A 104 14.98 -1.36 -1.60
C VAL A 104 14.07 -0.15 -1.81
N LEU A 105 13.16 0.12 -0.88
CA LEU A 105 12.15 1.18 -1.06
C LEU A 105 12.53 2.50 -0.38
N THR A 106 13.42 2.48 0.61
CA THR A 106 13.84 3.68 1.33
C THR A 106 15.33 3.93 1.16
N LEU A 107 15.68 5.22 1.10
CA LEU A 107 17.07 5.67 1.07
C LEU A 107 17.73 5.32 2.41
N PRO A 108 19.05 5.06 2.44
CA PRO A 108 19.77 4.76 3.68
C PRO A 108 19.47 5.78 4.77
N VAL A 109 19.25 5.34 6.00
CA VAL A 109 18.79 6.19 7.14
C VAL A 109 19.64 7.44 7.41
N CYS A 110 20.90 7.45 6.99
CA CYS A 110 21.80 8.60 7.16
C CYS A 110 22.06 9.37 5.85
N ASP A 111 21.25 9.14 4.82
CA ASP A 111 21.34 9.88 3.56
C ASP A 111 20.63 11.24 3.67
N ASN A 112 21.31 12.31 3.27
CA ASN A 112 20.76 13.66 3.26
C ASN A 112 19.56 13.80 2.31
N ARG A 113 19.45 12.89 1.33
CA ARG A 113 18.29 12.76 0.44
C ARG A 113 16.99 12.43 1.18
N ASN A 114 17.01 11.91 2.41
CA ASN A 114 15.80 11.71 3.22
C ASN A 114 15.17 13.04 3.71
N ILE A 115 15.92 14.12 3.73
CA ILE A 115 15.46 15.44 4.22
C ILE A 115 15.08 16.35 3.04
N VAL A 116 15.53 16.02 1.83
CA VAL A 116 15.47 16.88 0.65
C VAL A 116 14.50 16.26 -0.38
N ASP A 117 13.56 17.06 -0.88
CA ASP A 117 12.62 16.63 -1.93
C ASP A 117 13.32 16.52 -3.30
N HIS A 118 12.65 15.93 -4.30
CA HIS A 118 13.15 15.69 -5.66
C HIS A 118 13.74 16.92 -6.36
N THR A 119 13.31 18.13 -5.99
CA THR A 119 13.78 19.41 -6.55
C THR A 119 14.93 20.02 -5.75
N GLY A 120 15.28 19.48 -4.59
CA GLY A 120 16.32 20.03 -3.74
C GLY A 120 17.71 19.62 -4.18
N VAL A 121 18.61 20.60 -4.28
CA VAL A 121 20.00 20.39 -4.70
C VAL A 121 20.80 19.85 -3.52
N VAL A 122 21.22 18.59 -3.63
CA VAL A 122 22.10 17.96 -2.65
C VAL A 122 23.56 18.23 -3.02
N ILE A 123 24.28 18.91 -2.13
CA ILE A 123 25.65 19.40 -2.36
C ILE A 123 26.63 18.26 -2.67
N THR A 124 26.42 17.06 -2.11
CA THR A 124 27.28 15.88 -2.32
C THR A 124 27.23 15.32 -3.75
N GLU A 125 26.25 15.70 -4.57
CA GLU A 125 26.13 15.26 -5.98
C GLU A 125 26.76 16.24 -6.98
N LEU A 126 27.26 17.39 -6.52
CA LEU A 126 27.92 18.36 -7.38
C LEU A 126 29.32 17.86 -7.75
N GLN A 127 29.45 17.31 -8.96
CA GLN A 127 30.68 16.76 -9.55
C GLN A 127 31.90 17.71 -9.49
N ASP A 128 31.67 19.02 -9.26
CA ASP A 128 32.66 20.09 -9.37
C ASP A 128 33.15 20.65 -8.01
N VAL A 129 32.58 20.21 -6.87
CA VAL A 129 32.85 20.86 -5.56
C VAL A 129 33.71 19.98 -4.66
N LYS A 130 35.02 20.27 -4.60
CA LYS A 130 36.00 19.57 -3.75
C LYS A 130 36.31 20.26 -2.41
N HIS A 131 36.03 21.56 -2.28
CA HIS A 131 36.35 22.34 -1.08
C HIS A 131 35.09 22.83 -0.37
N VAL A 132 35.08 22.77 0.96
CA VAL A 132 33.96 23.18 1.84
C VAL A 132 33.65 24.68 1.70
N GLU A 133 34.62 25.48 1.29
CA GLU A 133 34.49 26.93 1.10
C GLU A 133 33.56 27.29 -0.07
N ASP A 134 33.56 26.47 -1.13
CA ASP A 134 32.68 26.62 -2.28
C ASP A 134 31.24 26.20 -1.95
N VAL A 135 31.05 25.31 -0.98
CA VAL A 135 29.72 24.85 -0.53
C VAL A 135 28.92 26.00 0.09
N LEU A 136 29.57 26.83 0.91
CA LEU A 136 28.95 27.98 1.57
C LEU A 136 28.35 28.98 0.57
N LYS A 137 28.93 29.08 -0.63
CA LYS A 137 28.42 29.91 -1.74
C LYS A 137 27.05 29.43 -2.25
N TYR A 138 26.77 28.13 -2.16
CA TYR A 138 25.52 27.53 -2.61
C TYR A 138 24.52 27.30 -1.47
N THR A 139 24.96 27.22 -0.21
CA THR A 139 24.07 27.09 0.96
C THR A 139 23.02 28.19 1.06
N HIS A 140 23.32 29.40 0.57
CA HIS A 140 22.42 30.56 0.64
C HIS A 140 21.61 30.81 -0.66
N ARG A 141 21.75 29.98 -1.70
CA ARG A 141 20.89 30.10 -2.88
C ARG A 141 19.56 29.41 -2.63
N SER A 142 18.51 30.19 -2.34
CA SER A 142 17.13 29.68 -2.32
C SER A 142 16.81 28.95 -3.62
N THR A 143 16.13 27.81 -3.49
CA THR A 143 15.53 27.10 -4.63
C THR A 143 14.59 28.06 -5.38
N SER A 144 14.50 27.90 -6.69
CA SER A 144 13.92 28.88 -7.62
C SER A 144 12.61 29.51 -7.10
N GLY A 145 12.60 30.83 -6.93
CA GLY A 145 11.48 31.61 -6.39
C GLY A 145 10.19 31.63 -7.23
N ILE A 146 10.07 30.77 -8.24
CA ILE A 146 8.84 30.56 -9.02
C ILE A 146 7.87 29.66 -8.23
N TYR A 147 8.38 28.74 -7.39
CA TYR A 147 7.56 27.84 -6.57
C TYR A 147 7.03 28.49 -5.28
N ASP A 148 7.62 29.62 -4.85
CA ASP A 148 7.23 30.36 -3.64
C ASP A 148 6.25 31.51 -3.93
N LEU A 149 5.71 31.62 -5.16
CA LEU A 149 4.74 32.66 -5.49
C LEU A 149 3.45 32.44 -4.69
N PRO A 150 2.95 33.42 -3.92
CA PRO A 150 1.62 33.33 -3.33
C PRO A 150 0.62 33.13 -4.47
N ILE A 151 -0.38 32.27 -4.25
CA ILE A 151 -1.28 31.78 -5.30
C ILE A 151 -1.95 32.88 -6.15
N GLY A 152 -2.05 34.10 -5.62
CA GLY A 152 -2.57 35.27 -6.33
C GLY A 152 -1.66 35.82 -7.44
N VAL A 153 -0.35 35.51 -7.44
CA VAL A 153 0.59 35.97 -8.48
C VAL A 153 0.67 34.97 -9.64
N VAL A 154 0.37 33.68 -9.39
CA VAL A 154 0.35 32.64 -10.44
C VAL A 154 -0.76 32.90 -11.46
N ASP A 155 -1.95 33.29 -11.00
CA ASP A 155 -3.10 33.59 -11.86
C ASP A 155 -2.84 34.79 -12.79
N GLN A 156 -2.02 35.73 -12.34
CA GLN A 156 -1.68 36.94 -13.11
C GLN A 156 -0.63 36.70 -14.20
N ILE A 157 0.16 35.62 -14.11
CA ILE A 157 1.18 35.26 -15.11
C ILE A 157 0.59 34.34 -16.20
N LEU A 158 -0.46 33.59 -15.86
CA LEU A 158 -1.05 32.58 -16.74
C LEU A 158 -2.26 33.09 -17.56
N GLY A 159 -2.77 34.29 -17.28
CA GLY A 159 -3.80 34.99 -18.06
C GLY A 159 -3.21 36.04 -18.99
#